data_AF-A0A840D6T3-F1
#
_entry.id   AF-A0A840D6T3-F1
#
_cell.length_a   1.000
_cell.length_b   1.000
_cell.length_c   1.000
_cell.angle_alpha   90.00
_cell.angle_beta   90.00
_cell.angle_gamma   90.00
#
_symmetry.space_group_name_H-M   'P 1'
#
loop_
_entity.id
_entity.type
_entity.pdbx_description
1 polymer ?
#
loop_
_entity_poly.entity_id
_entity_poly.type
_entity_poly.pdbx_seq_one_letter_code
_entity_poly.pdbx_strand_id
1 'polypeptide(L)'
;MKCNRILPIIVFVSIAQLFYGQERSVIRGEYPDHPLDNELFSSRDSLSTVQVNLFTYGRIGIEASEINFRNLFRNFPIYVDNAKDIELMYYHYVGVIENRKQIKRYVKRNFPPYVPAWGTSGNSGWKSDTGKFSTWRFTIEQDPFRIEDKDFIHKVEQKIQLGDEVWEVVFKLWDTTYHYYVFVDSKTYEVVRYGNMFGRTIPQNHIDYVNSKNFSNGDIR
;
A
#
# COMPACT_ATOMS: atom_id res chain seq x y z
N MET A 1 -39.12 20.14 -38.32
CA MET A 1 -38.79 20.87 -37.08
C MET A 1 -37.87 20.00 -36.23
N LYS A 2 -36.62 20.47 -36.01
CA LYS A 2 -35.62 19.87 -35.12
C LYS A 2 -35.77 20.52 -33.75
N CYS A 3 -36.02 19.75 -32.69
CA CYS A 3 -35.42 19.94 -31.37
C CYS A 3 -35.93 18.85 -30.42
N ASN A 4 -35.10 17.87 -30.05
CA ASN A 4 -35.28 17.11 -28.80
C ASN A 4 -34.06 16.27 -28.37
N ARG A 5 -32.84 16.78 -28.62
CA ARG A 5 -31.60 16.12 -28.17
C ARG A 5 -30.86 16.87 -27.05
N ILE A 6 -31.41 17.96 -26.54
CA ILE A 6 -30.74 18.82 -25.55
C ILE A 6 -31.09 18.40 -24.10
N LEU A 7 -32.27 17.80 -23.86
CA LEU A 7 -32.65 17.38 -22.50
C LEU A 7 -31.76 16.34 -21.82
N PRO A 8 -31.26 15.26 -22.47
CA PRO A 8 -30.44 14.28 -21.77
C PRO A 8 -29.03 14.81 -21.43
N ILE A 9 -28.53 15.81 -22.16
CA ILE A 9 -27.19 16.39 -21.93
C ILE A 9 -27.21 17.27 -20.67
N ILE A 10 -28.27 18.04 -20.45
CA ILE A 10 -28.38 18.94 -19.27
C ILE A 10 -28.44 18.13 -17.96
N VAL A 11 -29.11 16.97 -17.97
CA VAL A 11 -29.17 16.09 -16.79
C VAL A 11 -27.81 15.47 -16.47
N PHE A 12 -27.05 15.04 -17.49
CA PHE A 12 -25.69 14.49 -17.28
C PHE A 12 -24.67 15.54 -16.83
N VAL A 13 -24.73 16.77 -17.35
CA VAL A 13 -23.86 17.87 -16.92
C VAL A 13 -24.18 18.30 -15.48
N SER A 14 -25.45 18.27 -15.08
CA SER A 14 -25.85 18.63 -13.70
C SER A 14 -25.38 17.60 -12.66
N ILE A 15 -25.41 16.30 -12.99
CA ILE A 15 -24.90 15.26 -12.09
C ILE A 15 -23.37 15.33 -11.99
N ALA A 16 -22.66 15.59 -13.10
CA ALA A 16 -21.21 15.77 -13.07
C ALA A 16 -20.80 17.00 -12.22
N GLN A 17 -21.55 18.10 -12.26
CA GLN A 17 -21.30 19.27 -11.42
C GLN A 17 -21.55 19.02 -9.92
N LEU A 18 -22.49 18.13 -9.56
CA LEU A 18 -22.69 17.71 -8.17
C LEU A 18 -21.50 16.92 -7.60
N PHE A 19 -20.76 16.18 -8.42
CA PHE A 19 -19.56 15.45 -7.98
C PHE A 19 -18.27 16.29 -8.05
N TYR A 20 -18.21 17.30 -8.92
CA TYR A 20 -17.06 18.22 -8.98
C TYR A 20 -17.10 19.36 -7.96
N GLY A 21 -18.25 19.57 -7.30
CA GLY A 21 -18.47 20.65 -6.34
C GLY A 21 -18.32 20.28 -4.87
N GLN A 22 -17.99 19.03 -4.52
CA GLN A 22 -17.74 18.67 -3.13
C GLN A 22 -16.30 19.06 -2.77
N GLU A 23 -16.17 20.22 -2.12
CA GLU A 23 -14.93 20.76 -1.61
C GLU A 23 -14.12 19.73 -0.81
N ARG A 24 -12.82 19.76 -1.05
CA ARG A 24 -11.77 19.03 -0.33
C ARG A 24 -11.98 19.14 1.19
N SER A 25 -12.54 18.11 1.82
CA SER A 25 -12.21 17.84 3.21
C SER A 25 -10.81 17.26 3.24
N VAL A 26 -9.81 18.12 3.45
CA VAL A 26 -8.51 17.68 3.97
C VAL A 26 -8.81 17.12 5.37
N ILE A 27 -9.02 15.80 5.46
CA ILE A 27 -9.14 15.13 6.75
C ILE A 27 -7.73 15.11 7.33
N ARG A 28 -7.41 16.17 8.06
CA ARG A 28 -6.32 16.18 9.05
C ARG A 28 -6.70 15.10 10.05
N GLY A 29 -6.04 13.95 9.99
CA GLY A 29 -6.34 12.84 10.89
C GLY A 29 -6.25 13.32 12.33
N GLU A 30 -7.39 13.40 13.00
CA GLU A 30 -7.43 13.45 14.46
C GLU A 30 -6.79 12.16 14.96
N TYR A 31 -5.71 12.34 15.70
CA TYR A 31 -5.09 11.30 16.49
C TYR A 31 -6.14 10.87 17.53
N PRO A 32 -6.50 9.58 17.65
CA PRO A 32 -7.37 9.18 18.74
C PRO A 32 -6.59 9.34 20.06
N ASP A 33 -7.03 10.26 20.91
CA ASP A 33 -6.47 10.58 22.23
C ASP A 33 -6.77 9.52 23.31
N HIS A 34 -6.91 8.25 22.92
CA HIS A 34 -7.17 7.16 23.85
C HIS A 34 -6.06 6.12 23.76
N PRO A 35 -5.32 5.86 24.85
CA PRO A 35 -4.36 4.78 24.88
C PRO A 35 -5.13 3.49 24.60
N LEU A 36 -4.67 2.72 23.61
CA LEU A 36 -5.22 1.39 23.36
C LEU A 36 -4.87 0.52 24.56
N ASP A 37 -5.86 0.32 25.41
CA ASP A 37 -5.78 -0.53 26.58
C ASP A 37 -5.26 -1.92 26.19
N ASN A 38 -4.26 -2.37 26.93
CA ASN A 38 -3.53 -3.64 26.79
C ASN A 38 -4.38 -4.91 27.02
N GLU A 39 -5.71 -4.88 26.82
CA GLU A 39 -6.61 -5.94 27.27
C GLU A 39 -7.00 -7.00 26.22
N LEU A 40 -6.34 -7.09 25.06
CA LEU A 40 -6.69 -8.13 24.07
C LEU A 40 -5.54 -9.03 23.58
N PHE A 41 -4.46 -9.17 24.36
CA PHE A 41 -3.40 -10.17 24.08
C PHE A 41 -3.31 -11.29 25.12
N SER A 42 -4.39 -11.55 25.87
CA SER A 42 -4.49 -12.72 26.76
C SER A 42 -5.47 -13.76 26.20
N SER A 43 -5.09 -14.39 25.10
CA SER A 43 -5.50 -15.76 24.82
C SER A 43 -4.36 -16.46 24.10
N ARG A 44 -3.67 -17.33 24.83
CA ARG A 44 -2.82 -18.38 24.29
C ARG A 44 -3.68 -19.31 23.44
N ASP A 45 -3.92 -18.92 22.20
CA ASP A 45 -3.95 -19.88 21.11
C ASP A 45 -2.60 -19.82 20.43
N SER A 46 -2.08 -20.98 20.05
CA SER A 46 -0.86 -21.15 19.28
C SER A 46 -1.01 -20.45 17.93
N LEU A 47 -0.84 -19.13 17.91
CA LEU A 47 -0.84 -18.31 16.73
C LEU A 47 0.38 -18.71 15.92
N SER A 48 0.13 -19.34 14.77
CA SER A 48 1.01 -19.16 13.64
C SER A 48 1.33 -17.66 13.58
N THR A 49 2.60 -17.30 13.56
CA THR A 49 3.03 -15.91 13.44
C THR A 49 2.39 -15.35 12.18
N VAL A 50 1.27 -14.63 12.33
CA VAL A 50 0.56 -14.04 11.21
C VAL A 50 1.55 -13.10 10.55
N GLN A 51 2.02 -13.45 9.36
CA GLN A 51 2.97 -12.62 8.64
C GLN A 51 2.25 -11.35 8.21
N VAL A 52 2.48 -10.28 8.97
CA VAL A 52 1.93 -8.96 8.72
C VAL A 52 2.76 -8.20 7.68
N ASN A 53 2.09 -7.33 6.95
CA ASN A 53 2.72 -6.45 5.96
C ASN A 53 2.11 -5.04 6.06
N LEU A 54 2.58 -4.12 5.23
CA LEU A 54 2.15 -2.72 5.27
C LEU A 54 0.63 -2.55 5.06
N PHE A 55 -0.03 -3.45 4.32
CA PHE A 55 -1.47 -3.41 4.07
C PHE A 55 -2.30 -3.96 5.24
N THR A 56 -1.77 -4.91 6.02
CA THR A 56 -2.55 -5.64 7.04
C THR A 56 -2.19 -5.27 8.48
N TYR A 57 -1.02 -4.66 8.71
CA TYR A 57 -0.58 -4.37 10.06
C TYR A 57 -1.48 -3.34 10.79
N GLY A 58 -1.84 -3.66 12.03
CA GLY A 58 -2.59 -2.77 12.93
C GLY A 58 -4.09 -2.70 12.66
N ARG A 59 -4.68 -3.70 11.98
CA ARG A 59 -6.14 -3.92 11.94
C ARG A 59 -6.48 -5.41 11.88
N ILE A 60 -7.58 -5.78 12.55
CA ILE A 60 -8.21 -7.09 12.46
C ILE A 60 -9.42 -6.93 11.54
N GLY A 61 -9.48 -7.71 10.45
CA GLY A 61 -10.55 -7.63 9.46
C GLY A 61 -10.37 -6.50 8.46
N ILE A 62 -10.32 -6.84 7.17
CA ILE A 62 -10.39 -5.89 6.06
C ILE A 62 -11.79 -6.05 5.47
N GLU A 63 -12.65 -5.06 5.72
CA GLU A 63 -14.05 -5.08 5.27
C GLU A 63 -14.25 -4.41 3.90
N ALA A 64 -13.21 -3.72 3.40
CA ALA A 64 -13.17 -3.10 2.09
C ALA A 64 -11.72 -3.00 1.61
N SER A 65 -11.51 -3.11 0.30
CA SER A 65 -10.19 -3.05 -0.33
C SER A 65 -9.43 -1.75 -0.01
N GLU A 66 -10.12 -0.61 0.07
CA GLU A 66 -9.55 0.70 0.39
C GLU A 66 -8.78 0.70 1.72
N ILE A 67 -9.22 -0.11 2.70
CA ILE A 67 -8.59 -0.18 4.03
C ILE A 67 -7.13 -0.62 3.91
N ASN A 68 -6.80 -1.49 2.94
CA ASN A 68 -5.41 -1.87 2.65
C ASN A 68 -4.54 -0.64 2.35
N PHE A 69 -5.03 0.29 1.54
CA PHE A 69 -4.28 1.46 1.10
C PHE A 69 -4.19 2.52 2.18
N ARG A 70 -5.24 2.70 2.98
CA ARG A 70 -5.18 3.49 4.22
C ARG A 70 -4.11 2.96 5.17
N ASN A 71 -4.05 1.63 5.34
CA ASN A 71 -3.03 0.99 6.15
C ASN A 71 -1.63 1.16 5.56
N LEU A 72 -1.46 0.99 4.24
CA LEU A 72 -0.20 1.23 3.56
C LEU A 72 0.31 2.65 3.88
N PHE A 73 -0.52 3.68 3.65
CA PHE A 73 -0.13 5.07 3.86
C PHE A 73 0.13 5.42 5.33
N ARG A 74 -0.60 4.79 6.25
CA ARG A 74 -0.37 4.94 7.71
C ARG A 74 0.93 4.26 8.16
N ASN A 75 1.15 3.03 7.70
CA ASN A 75 2.20 2.16 8.21
C ASN A 75 3.56 2.44 7.55
N PHE A 76 3.57 2.88 6.28
CA PHE A 76 4.79 3.15 5.51
C PHE A 76 5.75 4.11 6.22
N PRO A 77 5.36 5.32 6.66
CA PRO A 77 6.28 6.24 7.33
C PRO A 77 6.74 5.77 8.72
N ILE A 78 6.08 4.78 9.31
CA ILE A 78 6.39 4.28 10.66
C ILE A 78 7.39 3.14 10.59
N TYR A 79 7.17 2.18 9.69
CA TYR A 79 7.91 0.92 9.65
C TYR A 79 8.98 0.86 8.56
N VAL A 80 9.10 1.87 7.70
CA VAL A 80 10.11 1.91 6.63
C VAL A 80 11.16 2.97 6.96
N ASP A 81 12.41 2.56 7.22
CA ASP A 81 13.45 3.50 7.66
C ASP A 81 13.76 4.60 6.64
N ASN A 82 13.67 4.27 5.36
CA ASN A 82 13.91 5.21 4.25
C ASN A 82 12.61 5.77 3.67
N ALA A 83 11.53 5.83 4.44
CA ALA A 83 10.27 6.40 3.98
C ALA A 83 10.40 7.85 3.49
N LYS A 84 11.33 8.63 4.06
CA LYS A 84 11.60 10.00 3.61
C LYS A 84 12.14 10.09 2.18
N ASP A 85 12.71 9.00 1.65
CA ASP A 85 13.25 8.95 0.29
C ASP A 85 12.17 8.50 -0.72
N ILE A 86 11.03 7.97 -0.24
CA ILE A 86 9.91 7.44 -1.03
C ILE A 86 8.62 8.08 -0.54
N GLU A 87 8.19 9.14 -1.22
CA GLU A 87 6.99 9.89 -0.85
C GLU A 87 5.75 9.22 -1.47
N LEU A 88 4.94 8.55 -0.64
CA LEU A 88 3.62 8.08 -1.08
C LEU A 88 2.69 9.30 -1.24
N MET A 89 2.29 9.60 -2.48
CA MET A 89 1.54 10.82 -2.78
C MET A 89 0.03 10.62 -2.58
N TYR A 90 -0.54 9.64 -3.27
CA TYR A 90 -1.96 9.29 -3.16
C TYR A 90 -2.20 7.89 -3.74
N TYR A 91 -3.40 7.37 -3.50
CA TYR A 91 -3.90 6.17 -4.14
C TYR A 91 -5.33 6.42 -4.62
N HIS A 92 -5.76 5.68 -5.64
CA HIS A 92 -7.15 5.71 -6.09
C HIS A 92 -7.56 4.40 -6.74
N TYR A 93 -8.87 4.14 -6.72
CA TYR A 93 -9.48 3.01 -7.38
C TYR A 93 -9.48 3.20 -8.91
N VAL A 94 -9.02 2.20 -9.64
CA VAL A 94 -8.95 2.22 -11.12
C VAL A 94 -10.11 1.47 -11.74
N GLY A 95 -10.52 0.34 -11.17
CA GLY A 95 -11.58 -0.50 -11.71
C GLY A 95 -11.43 -1.97 -11.36
N VAL A 96 -12.09 -2.82 -12.14
CA VAL A 96 -12.03 -4.29 -12.02
C VAL A 96 -11.32 -4.89 -13.23
N ILE A 97 -10.59 -5.99 -13.04
CA ILE A 97 -10.01 -6.76 -14.13
C ILE A 97 -11.11 -7.51 -14.89
N GLU A 98 -11.34 -7.10 -16.13
CA GLU A 98 -12.33 -7.68 -17.04
C GLU A 98 -11.72 -8.74 -17.96
N ASN A 99 -10.43 -8.64 -18.26
CA ASN A 99 -9.76 -9.55 -19.19
C ASN A 99 -8.25 -9.66 -18.95
N ARG A 100 -7.65 -10.73 -19.49
CA ARG A 100 -6.21 -11.00 -19.38
C ARG A 100 -5.32 -9.92 -20.02
N LYS A 101 -5.82 -9.17 -21.03
CA LYS A 101 -5.05 -8.09 -21.65
C LYS A 101 -4.86 -6.92 -20.67
N GLN A 102 -5.85 -6.62 -19.83
CA GLN A 102 -5.72 -5.62 -18.77
C GLN A 102 -4.66 -6.04 -17.75
N ILE A 103 -4.65 -7.31 -17.30
CA ILE A 103 -3.62 -7.84 -16.40
C ILE A 103 -2.23 -7.58 -16.96
N LYS A 104 -1.96 -8.05 -18.19
CA LYS A 104 -0.65 -7.87 -18.86
C LYS A 104 -0.25 -6.40 -18.92
N ARG A 105 -1.19 -5.51 -19.22
CA ARG A 105 -0.94 -4.06 -19.35
C ARG A 105 -0.56 -3.43 -18.00
N TYR A 106 -1.30 -3.73 -16.94
CA TYR A 106 -1.03 -3.17 -15.61
C TYR A 106 0.21 -3.79 -14.97
N VAL A 107 0.35 -5.11 -15.02
CA VAL A 107 1.53 -5.83 -14.49
C VAL A 107 2.81 -5.34 -15.17
N LYS A 108 2.82 -5.20 -16.50
CA LYS A 108 3.98 -4.66 -17.21
C LYS A 108 4.42 -3.28 -16.70
N ARG A 109 3.48 -2.42 -16.28
CA ARG A 109 3.78 -1.07 -15.77
C ARG A 109 4.35 -1.06 -14.35
N ASN A 110 4.29 -2.19 -13.63
CA ASN A 110 4.88 -2.32 -12.31
C ASN A 110 6.36 -2.72 -12.31
N PHE A 111 6.94 -2.92 -13.49
CA PHE A 111 8.32 -3.40 -13.66
C PHE A 111 9.12 -2.45 -14.57
N PRO A 112 10.45 -2.59 -14.60
CA PRO A 112 11.29 -1.86 -15.52
C PRO A 112 10.79 -1.94 -16.98
N PRO A 113 10.90 -0.83 -17.74
CA PRO A 113 11.52 0.44 -17.37
C PRO A 113 10.56 1.44 -16.66
N TYR A 114 9.32 1.04 -16.36
CA TYR A 114 8.31 1.97 -15.83
C TYR A 114 8.46 2.25 -14.35
N VAL A 115 8.79 1.22 -13.58
CA VAL A 115 9.06 1.31 -12.14
C VAL A 115 10.39 0.61 -11.89
N PRO A 116 11.32 1.22 -11.12
CA PRO A 116 12.60 0.61 -10.82
C PRO A 116 12.46 -0.72 -10.05
N ALA A 117 13.34 -1.68 -10.34
CA ALA A 117 13.44 -2.96 -9.67
C ALA A 117 13.96 -2.78 -8.25
N TRP A 118 13.17 -3.24 -7.27
CA TRP A 118 13.42 -3.03 -5.85
C TRP A 118 13.42 -4.33 -5.05
N GLY A 119 14.18 -4.30 -3.97
CA GLY A 119 14.16 -5.28 -2.90
C GLY A 119 13.79 -4.64 -1.56
N THR A 120 13.79 -5.48 -0.53
CA THR A 120 13.77 -5.04 0.87
C THR A 120 15.01 -5.58 1.55
N SER A 121 15.66 -4.76 2.36
CA SER A 121 16.75 -5.19 3.22
C SER A 121 16.45 -4.83 4.67
N GLY A 122 16.97 -5.63 5.58
CA GLY A 122 16.83 -5.39 7.00
C GLY A 122 18.02 -5.92 7.77
N ASN A 123 18.23 -5.36 8.94
CA ASN A 123 19.27 -5.77 9.87
C ASN A 123 18.72 -5.61 11.29
N SER A 124 19.20 -6.42 12.23
CA SER A 124 18.81 -6.30 13.63
C SER A 124 19.91 -6.83 14.51
N GLY A 125 20.08 -6.23 15.68
CA GLY A 125 21.08 -6.68 16.63
C GLY A 125 21.18 -5.79 17.84
N TRP A 126 22.34 -5.86 18.49
CA TRP A 126 22.70 -5.07 19.65
C TRP A 126 23.97 -4.28 19.35
N LYS A 127 24.01 -3.02 19.76
CA LYS A 127 25.25 -2.23 19.81
C LYS A 127 25.47 -1.73 21.24
N SER A 128 26.73 -1.72 21.67
CA SER A 128 27.11 -1.35 23.04
C SER A 128 26.81 0.12 23.37
N ASP A 129 26.81 0.99 22.36
CA ASP A 129 26.61 2.44 22.46
C ASP A 129 25.14 2.86 22.31
N THR A 130 24.37 2.21 21.44
CA THR A 130 22.97 2.59 21.14
C THR A 130 21.92 1.57 21.58
N GLY A 131 22.33 0.45 22.18
CA GLY A 131 21.46 -0.66 22.57
C GLY A 131 20.93 -1.46 21.37
N LYS A 132 19.74 -2.07 21.53
CA LYS A 132 19.07 -2.85 20.48
C LYS A 132 18.74 -1.95 19.28
N PHE A 133 18.92 -2.47 18.08
CA PHE A 133 18.48 -1.82 16.84
C PHE A 133 17.80 -2.80 15.91
N SER A 134 16.91 -2.27 15.07
CA SER A 134 16.39 -2.97 13.89
C SER A 134 16.11 -1.98 12.78
N THR A 135 16.43 -2.37 11.55
CA THR A 135 16.18 -1.60 10.33
C THR A 135 15.40 -2.47 9.34
N TRP A 136 14.47 -1.86 8.62
CA TRP A 136 13.78 -2.42 7.46
C TRP A 136 13.53 -1.32 6.43
N ARG A 137 14.07 -1.48 5.23
CA ARG A 137 14.09 -0.45 4.18
C ARG A 137 13.88 -1.03 2.79
N PHE A 138 13.39 -0.19 1.90
CA PHE A 138 13.40 -0.48 0.46
C PHE A 138 14.78 -0.21 -0.12
N THR A 139 15.22 -1.09 -1.02
CA THR A 139 16.50 -0.94 -1.73
C THR A 139 16.27 -0.98 -3.22
N ILE A 140 16.82 0.00 -3.91
CA ILE A 140 16.88 0.03 -5.37
C ILE A 140 18.03 -0.91 -5.79
N GLU A 141 17.79 -1.78 -6.76
CA GLU A 141 18.84 -2.65 -7.28
C GLU A 141 19.95 -1.85 -7.98
N GLN A 142 21.14 -2.43 -8.11
CA GLN A 142 22.30 -1.76 -8.74
C GLN A 142 22.02 -1.37 -10.21
N ASP A 143 21.26 -2.21 -10.92
CA ASP A 143 20.73 -1.92 -12.25
C ASP A 143 19.19 -1.95 -12.19
N PRO A 144 18.57 -0.86 -11.71
CA PRO A 144 17.14 -0.89 -11.36
C PRO A 144 16.23 -0.85 -12.57
N PHE A 145 16.77 -0.62 -13.78
CA PHE A 145 15.99 -0.63 -15.01
C PHE A 145 16.34 -1.82 -15.91
N ARG A 146 17.07 -2.81 -15.37
CA ARG A 146 17.26 -4.08 -16.04
C ARG A 146 15.91 -4.71 -16.34
N ILE A 147 15.77 -5.24 -17.55
CA ILE A 147 14.55 -5.94 -17.95
C ILE A 147 14.36 -7.14 -17.01
N GLU A 148 13.20 -7.16 -16.36
CA GLU A 148 12.82 -8.25 -15.49
C GLU A 148 12.58 -9.55 -16.26
N ASP A 149 12.82 -10.67 -15.58
CA ASP A 149 12.63 -12.00 -16.16
C ASP A 149 11.16 -12.17 -16.59
N LYS A 150 10.96 -12.50 -17.87
CA LYS A 150 9.62 -12.74 -18.44
C LYS A 150 8.88 -13.85 -17.71
N ASP A 151 9.58 -14.87 -17.22
CA ASP A 151 8.97 -15.97 -16.48
C ASP A 151 8.50 -15.50 -15.10
N PHE A 152 9.24 -14.59 -14.48
CA PHE A 152 8.81 -13.95 -13.23
C PHE A 152 7.57 -13.08 -13.44
N ILE A 153 7.58 -12.19 -14.45
CA ILE A 153 6.42 -11.37 -14.81
C ILE A 153 5.20 -12.26 -15.09
N HIS A 154 5.38 -13.34 -15.84
CA HIS A 154 4.30 -14.28 -16.15
C HIS A 154 3.73 -14.94 -14.88
N LYS A 155 4.56 -15.31 -13.91
CA LYS A 155 4.10 -15.84 -12.61
C LYS A 155 3.30 -14.81 -11.82
N VAL A 156 3.64 -13.52 -11.91
CA VAL A 156 2.84 -12.43 -11.30
C VAL A 156 1.48 -12.34 -11.97
N GLU A 157 1.41 -12.34 -13.30
CA GLU A 157 0.16 -12.31 -14.05
C GLU A 157 -0.78 -13.48 -13.68
N GLN A 158 -0.22 -14.66 -13.38
CA GLN A 158 -0.98 -15.85 -12.98
C GLN A 158 -1.62 -15.74 -11.59
N LYS A 159 -1.12 -14.84 -10.72
CA LYS A 159 -1.70 -14.62 -9.39
C LYS A 159 -2.91 -13.71 -9.39
N ILE A 160 -3.17 -13.02 -10.51
CA ILE A 160 -4.27 -12.07 -10.67
C ILE A 160 -5.41 -12.77 -11.42
N GLN A 161 -6.64 -12.58 -10.94
CA GLN A 161 -7.85 -13.19 -11.48
C GLN A 161 -8.73 -12.14 -12.18
N LEU A 162 -9.66 -12.63 -13.00
CA LEU A 162 -10.73 -11.78 -13.51
C LEU A 162 -11.68 -11.47 -12.34
N GLY A 163 -12.12 -10.22 -12.22
CA GLY A 163 -12.90 -9.76 -11.07
C GLY A 163 -12.05 -9.16 -9.95
N ASP A 164 -10.73 -9.25 -9.98
CA ASP A 164 -9.87 -8.55 -9.03
C ASP A 164 -10.00 -7.04 -9.22
N GLU A 165 -10.00 -6.30 -8.11
CA GLU A 165 -9.91 -4.85 -8.14
C GLU A 165 -8.50 -4.39 -8.48
N VAL A 166 -8.41 -3.25 -9.14
CA VAL A 166 -7.16 -2.56 -9.45
C VAL A 166 -7.17 -1.21 -8.78
N TRP A 167 -6.10 -0.94 -8.04
CA TRP A 167 -5.82 0.34 -7.43
C TRP A 167 -4.49 0.86 -7.97
N GLU A 168 -4.36 2.17 -8.11
CA GLU A 168 -3.09 2.81 -8.43
C GLU A 168 -2.55 3.50 -7.19
N VAL A 169 -1.30 3.21 -6.83
CA VAL A 169 -0.51 3.92 -5.84
C VAL A 169 0.48 4.80 -6.61
N VAL A 170 0.38 6.11 -6.39
CA VAL A 170 1.29 7.09 -6.96
C VAL A 170 2.29 7.50 -5.90
N PHE A 171 3.57 7.39 -6.22
CA PHE A 171 4.65 7.74 -5.31
C PHE A 171 5.78 8.47 -6.04
N LYS A 172 6.55 9.25 -5.29
CA LYS A 172 7.74 9.92 -5.78
C LYS A 172 8.97 9.25 -5.17
N LEU A 173 9.94 8.94 -6.02
CA LEU A 173 11.27 8.51 -5.61
C LEU A 173 12.25 9.51 -6.22
N TRP A 174 13.01 10.18 -5.36
CA TRP A 174 13.82 11.34 -5.72
C TRP A 174 12.99 12.41 -6.44
N ASP A 175 13.25 12.69 -7.72
CA ASP A 175 12.52 13.69 -8.53
C ASP A 175 11.53 13.07 -9.54
N THR A 176 11.37 11.74 -9.52
CA THR A 176 10.53 11.03 -10.49
C THR A 176 9.26 10.51 -9.84
N THR A 177 8.12 10.76 -10.48
CA THR A 177 6.82 10.21 -10.08
C THR A 177 6.57 8.88 -10.78
N TYR A 178 6.12 7.90 -10.03
CA TYR A 178 5.86 6.54 -10.49
C TYR A 178 4.41 6.15 -10.21
N HIS A 179 3.86 5.34 -11.12
CA HIS A 179 2.51 4.80 -11.03
C HIS A 179 2.60 3.29 -10.86
N TYR A 180 2.06 2.78 -9.75
CA TYR A 180 2.15 1.38 -9.38
C TYR A 180 0.77 0.77 -9.16
N TYR A 181 0.47 -0.30 -9.87
CA TYR A 181 -0.83 -0.96 -9.81
C TYR A 181 -0.83 -2.07 -8.77
N VAL A 182 -1.81 -2.04 -7.87
CA VAL A 182 -2.02 -3.05 -6.84
C VAL A 182 -3.33 -3.77 -7.12
N PHE A 183 -3.30 -5.10 -7.07
CA PHE A 183 -4.46 -5.95 -7.31
C PHE A 183 -5.00 -6.48 -5.98
N VAL A 184 -6.31 -6.50 -5.85
CA VAL A 184 -7.00 -6.94 -4.62
C VAL A 184 -8.10 -7.93 -5.00
N ASP A 185 -8.14 -9.07 -4.32
CA ASP A 185 -9.24 -10.03 -4.48
C ASP A 185 -10.55 -9.36 -4.02
N SER A 186 -11.55 -9.27 -4.89
CA SER A 186 -12.80 -8.55 -4.62
C SER A 186 -13.72 -9.25 -3.62
N LYS A 187 -13.43 -10.51 -3.24
CA LYS A 187 -14.21 -11.29 -2.28
C LYS A 187 -13.58 -11.31 -0.90
N THR A 188 -12.26 -11.43 -0.83
CA THR A 188 -11.52 -11.51 0.44
C THR A 188 -10.90 -10.18 0.85
N TYR A 189 -10.85 -9.21 -0.07
CA TYR A 189 -10.13 -7.94 0.06
C TYR A 189 -8.62 -8.11 0.32
N GLU A 190 -8.07 -9.30 0.07
CA GLU A 190 -6.65 -9.55 0.20
C GLU A 190 -5.87 -8.98 -0.99
N VAL A 191 -4.79 -8.25 -0.68
CA VAL A 191 -3.87 -7.75 -1.70
C VAL A 191 -3.08 -8.92 -2.31
N VAL A 192 -2.99 -8.98 -3.65
CA VAL A 192 -2.09 -9.89 -4.34
C VAL A 192 -0.65 -9.48 -4.04
N ARG A 193 0.06 -10.29 -3.25
CA ARG A 193 1.40 -9.94 -2.71
C ARG A 193 2.55 -10.31 -3.63
N TYR A 194 2.39 -11.35 -4.45
CA TYR A 194 3.49 -11.83 -5.30
C TYR A 194 3.79 -10.82 -6.41
N GLY A 195 5.04 -10.34 -6.47
CA GLY A 195 5.44 -9.26 -7.38
C GLY A 195 5.01 -7.86 -6.94
N ASN A 196 4.30 -7.73 -5.81
CA ASN A 196 3.93 -6.45 -5.23
C ASN A 196 5.06 -5.91 -4.34
N MET A 197 5.66 -4.78 -4.72
CA MET A 197 6.76 -4.20 -3.94
C MET A 197 6.34 -3.80 -2.52
N PHE A 198 5.12 -3.29 -2.32
CA PHE A 198 4.62 -2.94 -0.99
C PHE A 198 4.08 -4.15 -0.20
N GLY A 199 3.92 -5.31 -0.86
CA GLY A 199 3.35 -6.53 -0.27
C GLY A 199 4.32 -7.36 0.57
N ARG A 200 5.49 -6.83 0.91
CA ARG A 200 6.56 -7.53 1.63
C ARG A 200 6.22 -7.70 3.11
N THR A 201 6.56 -8.86 3.67
CA THR A 201 6.38 -9.13 5.11
C THR A 201 7.32 -8.22 5.90
N ILE A 202 6.78 -7.54 6.91
CA ILE A 202 7.60 -6.77 7.86
C ILE A 202 8.12 -7.77 8.90
N PRO A 203 9.45 -7.83 9.17
CA PRO A 203 9.98 -8.71 10.20
C PRO A 203 9.38 -8.38 11.58
N GLN A 204 8.91 -9.39 12.32
CA GLN A 204 8.27 -9.18 13.64
C GLN A 204 9.20 -8.47 14.63
N ASN A 205 10.48 -8.85 14.66
CA ASN A 205 11.49 -8.21 15.51
C ASN A 205 11.67 -6.71 15.21
N HIS A 206 11.42 -6.28 13.97
CA HIS A 206 11.43 -4.87 13.58
C HIS A 206 10.20 -4.13 14.11
N ILE A 207 9.02 -4.73 13.98
CA ILE A 207 7.77 -4.20 14.54
C ILE A 207 7.91 -3.97 16.05
N ASP A 208 8.38 -4.98 16.78
CA ASP A 208 8.56 -4.89 18.24
C ASP A 208 9.54 -3.77 18.62
N TYR A 209 10.61 -3.61 17.82
CA TYR A 209 11.60 -2.56 18.03
C TYR A 209 11.02 -1.15 17.77
N VAL A 210 10.34 -0.94 16.65
CA VAL A 210 9.73 0.36 16.32
C VAL A 210 8.66 0.73 17.35
N ASN A 211 7.79 -0.22 17.71
CA ASN A 211 6.73 0.02 18.68
C ASN A 211 7.30 0.39 20.05
N SER A 212 8.30 -0.35 20.55
CA SER A 212 8.91 -0.03 21.84
C SER A 212 9.56 1.37 21.87
N LYS A 213 10.15 1.84 20.77
CA LYS A 213 10.66 3.22 20.67
C LYS A 213 9.57 4.27 20.65
N ASN A 214 8.46 4.02 19.97
CA ASN A 214 7.34 4.96 19.92
C ASN A 214 6.66 5.11 21.29
N PHE A 215 6.52 4.02 22.06
CA PHE A 215 6.02 4.09 23.44
C PHE A 215 6.99 4.85 24.37
N SER A 216 8.30 4.67 24.20
CA SER A 216 9.32 5.35 25.01
C SER A 216 9.35 6.89 24.82
N ASN A 217 8.93 7.39 23.66
CA ASN A 217 8.91 8.81 23.33
C ASN A 217 7.56 9.50 23.67
N GLY A 218 6.57 8.74 24.16
CA GLY A 218 5.23 9.23 24.51
C GLY A 218 5.10 9.89 25.89
N ASP A 219 6.11 9.77 26.77
CA ASP A 219 6.05 10.23 28.16
C ASP A 219 6.77 11.56 28.44
N ILE A 220 7.07 12.36 27.41
CA ILE A 220 7.59 13.73 27.59
C ILE A 220 6.87 14.68 26.65
N ARG A 221 5.64 15.06 26.99
CA ARG A 221 5.02 16.33 26.59
C ARG A 221 4.18 16.89 27.73
#